data_AF-A0A2V6WKX7-F1
#
_entry.id   AF-A0A2V6WKX7-F1
#
_cell.length_a   1.000
_cell.length_b   1.000
_cell.length_c   1.000
_cell.angle_alpha   90.00
_cell.angle_beta   90.00
_cell.angle_gamma   90.00
#
_symmetry.space_group_name_H-M   'P 1'
#
loop_
_entity.id
_entity.type
_entity.pdbx_description
1 polymer ?
#
loop_
_entity_poly.entity_id
_entity_poly.type
_entity_poly.pdbx_seq_one_letter_code
_entity_poly.pdbx_strand_id
1 'polypeptide(L)'
;MSNDEPEIIMPRQASAPESGEFVAQPAKLLRIAAMIRELLDEVRQSSPDDAGRKRLREIYGKALATLKEGLSPDLQKELETLTIPLEGTPSESEIRLAQAQLVGWLEGLFHGIQAALWAQHMQARA
;
A
#
# COMPACT_ATOMS: atom_id res chain seq x y z
N MET A 1 37.79 -40.80 -21.00
CA MET A 1 37.22 -39.48 -21.32
C MET A 1 35.77 -39.55 -20.90
N SER A 2 35.50 -39.15 -19.66
CA SER A 2 34.14 -39.12 -19.12
C SER A 2 33.42 -37.90 -19.70
N ASN A 3 32.24 -38.14 -20.28
CA ASN A 3 31.39 -37.12 -20.85
C ASN A 3 30.58 -36.50 -19.70
N ASP A 4 31.05 -35.38 -19.15
CA ASP A 4 30.25 -34.53 -18.26
C ASP A 4 29.28 -33.74 -19.12
N GLU A 5 28.02 -34.18 -19.19
CA GLU A 5 26.94 -33.34 -19.70
C GLU A 5 26.60 -32.28 -18.63
N PRO A 6 26.52 -30.99 -19.00
CA PRO A 6 26.20 -29.95 -18.05
C PRO A 6 24.74 -30.08 -17.61
N GLU A 7 24.53 -30.36 -16.32
CA GLU A 7 23.23 -30.32 -15.68
C GLU A 7 22.63 -28.92 -15.82
N ILE A 8 21.57 -28.80 -16.62
CA ILE A 8 20.82 -27.54 -16.77
C ILE A 8 20.07 -27.31 -15.46
N ILE A 9 20.66 -26.52 -14.58
CA ILE A 9 20.01 -26.01 -13.37
C ILE A 9 18.91 -25.06 -13.84
N MET A 10 17.69 -25.58 -14.01
CA MET A 10 16.52 -24.74 -14.20
C MET A 10 16.35 -23.89 -12.93
N PRO A 11 16.20 -22.56 -13.03
CA PRO A 11 15.92 -21.76 -11.86
C PRO A 11 14.61 -22.28 -11.27
N ARG A 12 14.69 -22.72 -10.01
CA ARG A 12 13.54 -23.09 -9.18
C ARG A 12 12.48 -22.01 -9.39
N GLN A 13 11.32 -22.39 -9.96
CA GLN A 13 10.19 -21.48 -10.15
C GLN A 13 10.02 -20.71 -8.84
N ALA A 14 10.35 -19.43 -8.84
CA ALA A 14 9.96 -18.55 -7.76
C ALA A 14 8.44 -18.51 -7.86
N SER A 15 7.78 -19.28 -7.00
CA SER A 15 6.34 -19.23 -6.82
C SER A 15 5.96 -17.76 -6.74
N ALA A 16 5.12 -17.30 -7.66
CA ALA A 16 4.64 -15.93 -7.59
C ALA A 16 3.98 -15.75 -6.21
N PRO A 17 4.37 -14.72 -5.44
CA PRO A 17 3.99 -14.57 -4.04
C PRO A 17 2.47 -14.63 -3.90
N GLU A 18 1.97 -15.51 -3.01
CA GLU A 18 0.54 -15.56 -2.71
C GLU A 18 0.11 -14.20 -2.12
N SER A 19 -1.11 -13.75 -2.40
CA SER A 19 -1.60 -12.44 -1.91
C SER A 19 -1.48 -12.25 -0.39
N GLY A 20 -1.40 -13.33 0.37
CA GLY A 20 -1.13 -13.32 1.82
C GLY A 20 0.30 -12.96 2.21
N GLU A 21 1.27 -13.05 1.29
CA GLU A 21 2.67 -12.69 1.55
C GLU A 21 2.87 -11.17 1.65
N PHE A 22 2.03 -10.38 0.98
CA PHE A 22 2.10 -8.92 0.97
C PHE A 22 1.22 -8.27 2.04
N VAL A 23 0.03 -8.84 2.25
CA VAL A 23 -1.02 -8.22 3.06
C VAL A 23 -1.66 -9.25 3.99
N ALA A 24 -1.48 -9.05 5.30
CA ALA A 24 -2.04 -9.95 6.31
C ALA A 24 -3.55 -9.76 6.52
N GLN A 25 -4.06 -8.53 6.37
CA GLN A 25 -5.47 -8.20 6.63
C GLN A 25 -6.08 -7.30 5.53
N PRO A 26 -6.37 -7.85 4.33
CA PRO A 26 -6.83 -7.06 3.18
C PRO A 26 -8.08 -6.22 3.46
N ALA A 27 -9.08 -6.81 4.13
CA ALA A 27 -10.32 -6.12 4.46
C ALA A 27 -10.12 -4.93 5.42
N LYS A 28 -9.15 -5.02 6.35
CA LYS A 28 -8.81 -3.91 7.26
C LYS A 28 -8.17 -2.76 6.47
N LEU A 29 -7.23 -3.07 5.59
CA LEU A 29 -6.56 -2.06 4.75
C LEU A 29 -7.54 -1.36 3.80
N LEU A 30 -8.45 -2.10 3.16
CA LEU A 30 -9.49 -1.53 2.28
C LEU A 30 -10.39 -0.54 3.03
N ARG A 31 -10.79 -0.86 4.26
CA ARG A 31 -11.61 0.03 5.09
C ARG A 31 -10.88 1.33 5.42
N ILE A 32 -9.58 1.25 5.73
CA ILE A 32 -8.76 2.42 6.01
C ILE A 32 -8.54 3.25 4.75
N ALA A 33 -8.29 2.61 3.61
CA ALA A 33 -8.15 3.27 2.32
C ALA A 33 -9.41 4.08 1.95
N ALA A 34 -10.59 3.47 2.12
CA ALA A 34 -11.87 4.15 1.91
C ALA A 34 -12.04 5.34 2.85
N MET A 35 -11.76 5.16 4.15
CA MET A 35 -11.83 6.24 5.14
C MET A 35 -10.92 7.43 4.76
N ILE A 36 -9.68 7.18 4.34
CA ILE A 36 -8.75 8.25 3.95
C ILE A 36 -9.25 8.97 2.69
N ARG A 37 -9.82 8.26 1.73
CA ARG A 37 -10.39 8.85 0.52
C ARG A 37 -11.56 9.80 0.84
N GLU A 38 -12.49 9.36 1.68
CA GLU A 38 -13.62 10.21 2.10
C GLU A 38 -13.11 11.47 2.82
N LEU A 39 -12.09 11.34 3.69
CA LEU A 39 -11.49 12.50 4.35
C LEU A 39 -10.78 13.44 3.35
N LEU A 40 -10.11 12.90 2.33
CA LEU A 40 -9.49 13.69 1.28
C LEU A 40 -10.54 14.49 0.50
N ASP A 41 -11.68 13.87 0.19
CA ASP A 41 -12.77 14.51 -0.52
C ASP A 41 -13.49 15.55 0.35
N GLU A 42 -13.61 15.32 1.65
CA GLU A 42 -14.11 16.33 2.60
C GLU A 42 -13.20 17.57 2.66
N VAL A 43 -11.87 17.38 2.73
CA VAL A 43 -10.90 18.49 2.73
C VAL A 43 -10.95 19.30 1.44
N ARG A 44 -11.33 18.68 0.31
CA ARG A 44 -11.53 19.37 -0.97
C ARG A 44 -12.82 20.19 -1.02
N GLN A 45 -13.84 19.80 -0.26
CA GLN A 45 -15.17 20.41 -0.31
C GLN A 45 -15.40 21.49 0.75
N SER A 46 -14.89 21.27 1.97
CA SER A 46 -15.36 22.02 3.15
C SER A 46 -14.30 22.91 3.82
N SER A 47 -13.05 22.91 3.33
CA SER A 47 -11.92 23.73 3.86
C SER A 47 -11.81 23.75 5.40
N PRO A 48 -11.17 22.74 6.02
CA PRO A 48 -11.13 22.60 7.47
C PRO A 48 -10.36 23.73 8.16
N ASP A 49 -10.89 24.16 9.31
CA ASP A 49 -10.22 25.09 10.21
C ASP A 49 -8.98 24.48 10.90
N ASP A 50 -8.27 25.28 11.68
CA ASP A 50 -7.03 24.86 12.36
C ASP A 50 -7.23 23.64 13.26
N ALA A 51 -8.37 23.55 13.95
CA ALA A 51 -8.70 22.42 14.82
C ALA A 51 -8.95 21.15 13.97
N GLY A 52 -9.70 21.27 12.89
CA GLY A 52 -9.94 20.23 11.90
C GLY A 52 -8.65 19.71 11.28
N ARG A 53 -7.73 20.61 10.91
CA ARG A 53 -6.42 20.23 10.34
C ARG A 53 -5.52 19.50 11.33
N LYS A 54 -5.50 19.92 12.60
CA LYS A 54 -4.83 19.18 13.68
C LYS A 54 -5.42 17.78 13.86
N ARG A 55 -6.75 17.66 13.79
CA ARG A 55 -7.45 16.38 13.89
C ARG A 55 -7.14 15.46 12.70
N LEU A 56 -7.14 16.00 11.49
CA LEU A 56 -6.78 15.26 10.27
C LEU A 56 -5.36 14.74 10.30
N ARG A 57 -4.40 15.51 10.83
CA ARG A 57 -3.02 15.08 11.06
C ARG A 57 -2.96 13.85 11.98
N GLU A 58 -3.67 13.87 13.10
CA GLU A 58 -3.73 12.74 14.04
C GLU A 58 -4.35 11.50 13.39
N ILE A 59 -5.44 11.69 12.62
CA ILE A 59 -6.09 10.59 11.90
C ILE A 59 -5.13 9.98 10.87
N TYR A 60 -4.43 10.81 10.10
CA TYR A 60 -3.44 10.37 9.13
C TYR A 60 -2.34 9.53 9.79
N GLY A 61 -1.75 10.02 10.89
CA GLY A 61 -0.72 9.27 11.62
C GLY A 61 -1.21 7.91 12.14
N LYS A 62 -2.42 7.86 12.71
CA LYS A 62 -3.04 6.60 13.16
C LYS A 62 -3.32 5.64 12.01
N ALA A 63 -3.83 6.16 10.89
CA ALA A 63 -4.11 5.36 9.71
C ALA A 63 -2.81 4.77 9.15
N LEU A 64 -1.74 5.57 9.04
CA LEU A 64 -0.44 5.11 8.57
C LEU A 64 0.12 3.99 9.46
N ALA A 65 0.10 4.17 10.78
CA ALA A 65 0.54 3.13 11.72
C ALA A 65 -0.28 1.85 11.57
N THR A 66 -1.60 1.98 11.45
CA THR A 66 -2.52 0.84 11.32
C THR A 66 -2.35 0.10 9.98
N LEU A 67 -2.05 0.83 8.90
CA LEU A 67 -1.74 0.23 7.60
C LEU A 67 -0.47 -0.59 7.69
N LYS A 68 0.59 -0.05 8.30
CA LYS A 68 1.88 -0.75 8.47
C LYS A 68 1.72 -2.09 9.20
N GLU A 69 0.90 -2.15 10.24
CA GLU A 69 0.60 -3.41 10.95
C GLU A 69 0.02 -4.51 10.03
N GLY A 70 -0.64 -4.13 8.94
CA GLY A 70 -1.27 -5.07 8.00
C GLY A 70 -0.44 -5.39 6.76
N LEU A 71 0.74 -4.79 6.62
CA LEU A 71 1.64 -4.94 5.47
C LEU A 71 2.83 -5.85 5.81
N SER A 72 3.39 -6.49 4.79
CA SER A 72 4.66 -7.20 4.90
C SER A 72 5.82 -6.26 5.25
N PRO A 73 6.94 -6.75 5.83
CA PRO A 73 8.08 -5.91 6.18
C PRO A 73 8.63 -5.07 5.02
N ASP A 74 8.65 -5.64 3.82
CA ASP A 74 9.15 -4.94 2.62
C ASP A 74 8.24 -3.77 2.24
N LEU A 75 6.91 -3.99 2.24
CA LEU A 75 5.94 -2.93 1.97
C LEU A 75 5.88 -1.89 3.08
N GLN A 76 6.11 -2.27 4.33
CA GLN A 76 6.25 -1.31 5.43
C GLN A 76 7.44 -0.38 5.18
N LYS A 77 8.59 -0.93 4.80
CA LYS A 77 9.80 -0.15 4.50
C LYS A 77 9.62 0.74 3.27
N GLU A 78 8.97 0.24 2.23
CA GLU A 78 8.63 1.03 1.05
C GLU A 78 7.75 2.22 1.43
N LEU A 79 6.66 1.96 2.16
CA LEU A 79 5.74 3.00 2.60
C LEU A 79 6.45 4.04 3.47
N GLU A 80 7.26 3.62 4.45
CA GLU A 80 8.06 4.52 5.28
C GLU A 80 9.01 5.41 4.47
N THR A 81 9.62 4.87 3.41
CA THR A 81 10.55 5.61 2.56
C THR A 81 9.84 6.69 1.74
N LEU A 82 8.59 6.44 1.35
CA LEU A 82 7.80 7.35 0.53
C LEU A 82 7.03 8.39 1.35
N THR A 83 6.59 8.05 2.56
CA THR A 83 5.76 8.96 3.36
C THR A 83 6.58 9.98 4.14
N ILE A 84 6.16 11.23 4.08
CA ILE A 84 6.70 12.32 4.89
C ILE A 84 5.72 12.62 6.05
N PRO A 85 6.17 12.66 7.31
CA PRO A 85 5.31 13.00 8.44
C PRO A 85 4.74 14.42 8.34
N LEU A 86 3.48 14.58 8.73
CA LEU A 86 2.85 15.89 8.91
C LEU A 86 3.19 16.45 10.30
N GLU A 87 3.72 17.67 10.33
CA GLU A 87 4.18 18.34 11.55
C GLU A 87 3.31 19.55 11.93
N GLY A 88 3.30 19.92 13.21
CA GLY A 88 2.61 21.11 13.70
C GLY A 88 1.12 21.19 13.33
N THR A 89 0.70 22.33 12.79
CA THR A 89 -0.63 22.52 12.19
C THR A 89 -0.46 22.56 10.67
N PRO A 90 -0.66 21.44 9.96
CA PRO A 90 -0.44 21.41 8.53
C PRO A 90 -1.46 22.28 7.80
N SER A 91 -1.05 22.80 6.66
CA SER A 91 -1.94 23.43 5.69
C SER A 91 -2.89 22.41 5.06
N GLU A 92 -3.99 22.89 4.51
CA GLU A 92 -4.92 22.01 3.76
C GLU A 92 -4.22 21.31 2.60
N SER A 93 -3.30 21.99 1.92
CA SER A 93 -2.56 21.43 0.78
C SER A 93 -1.64 20.29 1.21
N GLU A 94 -0.97 20.41 2.36
CA GLU A 94 -0.16 19.32 2.94
C GLU A 94 -1.03 18.11 3.28
N ILE A 95 -2.20 18.32 3.90
CA ILE A 95 -3.14 17.23 4.20
C ILE A 95 -3.60 16.54 2.92
N ARG A 96 -4.04 17.31 1.91
CA ARG A 96 -4.52 16.76 0.63
C ARG A 96 -3.43 15.96 -0.07
N LEU A 97 -2.19 16.45 -0.09
CA LEU A 97 -1.08 15.76 -0.73
C LEU A 97 -0.75 14.45 0.00
N ALA A 98 -0.64 14.48 1.33
CA ALA A 98 -0.35 13.30 2.14
C ALA A 98 -1.43 12.22 2.00
N GLN A 99 -2.71 12.61 2.05
CA GLN A 99 -3.82 11.67 1.87
C GLN A 99 -3.89 11.12 0.44
N ALA A 100 -3.71 11.98 -0.59
CA ALA A 100 -3.71 11.54 -1.99
C ALA A 100 -2.56 10.57 -2.29
N GLN A 101 -1.36 10.82 -1.74
CA GLN A 101 -0.24 9.90 -1.83
C GLN A 101 -0.62 8.52 -1.26
N LEU A 102 -1.18 8.49 -0.05
CA LEU A 102 -1.52 7.25 0.62
C LEU A 102 -2.63 6.48 -0.10
N VAL A 103 -3.65 7.18 -0.60
CA VAL A 103 -4.73 6.58 -1.41
C VAL A 103 -4.17 5.99 -2.70
N GLY A 104 -3.37 6.75 -3.44
CA GLY A 104 -2.80 6.29 -4.72
C GLY A 104 -1.84 5.10 -4.55
N TRP A 105 -1.02 5.12 -3.50
CA TRP A 105 -0.15 3.98 -3.20
C TRP A 105 -0.94 2.71 -2.86
N LEU A 106 -1.99 2.83 -2.03
CA LEU A 106 -2.86 1.69 -1.69
C LEU A 106 -3.60 1.15 -2.91
N GLU A 107 -4.13 2.02 -3.77
CA GLU A 107 -4.73 1.61 -5.04
C GLU A 107 -3.74 0.85 -5.91
N GLY A 108 -2.51 1.35 -6.06
CA GLY A 108 -1.46 0.68 -6.82
C GLY A 108 -1.13 -0.71 -6.26
N LEU A 109 -1.01 -0.82 -4.94
CA LEU A 109 -0.79 -2.09 -4.25
C LEU A 109 -1.90 -3.10 -4.56
N PHE A 110 -3.17 -2.72 -4.39
CA PHE A 110 -4.28 -3.63 -4.64
C PHE A 110 -4.40 -4.03 -6.11
N HIS A 111 -4.21 -3.09 -7.04
CA HIS A 111 -4.19 -3.41 -8.47
C HIS A 111 -3.05 -4.39 -8.82
N GLY A 112 -1.86 -4.19 -8.25
CA GLY A 112 -0.72 -5.09 -8.44
C GLY A 112 -1.00 -6.51 -7.95
N ILE A 113 -1.61 -6.65 -6.78
CA ILE A 113 -2.03 -7.95 -6.23
C ILE A 113 -3.05 -8.63 -7.16
N GLN A 114 -4.07 -7.91 -7.62
CA GLN A 114 -5.07 -8.49 -8.54
C GLN A 114 -4.48 -8.90 -9.88
N ALA A 115 -3.56 -8.10 -10.44
CA ALA A 115 -2.87 -8.42 -11.68
C ALA A 115 -2.03 -9.70 -11.57
N ALA A 116 -1.31 -9.87 -10.45
CA ALA A 116 -0.53 -11.07 -10.18
C ALA A 116 -1.41 -12.32 -10.06
N LEU A 117 -2.52 -12.23 -9.31
CA LEU A 117 -3.48 -13.34 -9.15
C LEU A 117 -4.12 -13.74 -10.49
N TRP A 118 -4.47 -12.76 -11.33
CA TRP A 118 -5.01 -13.05 -12.66
C TRP A 118 -3.98 -13.77 -13.55
N ALA A 119 -2.72 -13.31 -13.55
CA ALA A 119 -1.66 -13.98 -14.30
C ALA A 119 -1.48 -15.45 -13.87
N GLN A 120 -1.51 -15.74 -12.56
CA GLN A 120 -1.46 -17.10 -12.03
C GLN A 120 -2.66 -17.94 -12.51
N HIS A 121 -3.89 -17.41 -12.46
CA HIS A 121 -5.07 -18.11 -12.95
C HIS A 121 -5.02 -18.43 -14.45
N MET A 122 -4.43 -17.57 -15.27
CA MET A 122 -4.26 -17.81 -16.70
C MET A 122 -3.23 -18.92 -16.98
N GLN A 123 -2.11 -18.93 -16.24
CA GLN A 123 -1.09 -19.98 -16.34
C GLN A 123 -1.60 -21.35 -15.88
N ALA A 124 -2.43 -21.39 -14.84
CA ALA A 124 -3.02 -22.63 -14.33
C ALA A 124 -4.10 -23.23 -15.26
N ARG A 125 -4.57 -22.46 -16.27
CA ARG A 125 -5.57 -22.87 -17.27
C ARG A 125 -4.95 -23.18 -18.63
N ALA A 126 -3.68 -22.86 -18.85
CA ALA A 126 -2.93 -23.14 -20.08
C ALA A 126 -2.24 -24.50 -19.98
#